data_AF-A0A9K3P8Y8-F1
#
_entry.id   AF-A0A9K3P8Y8-F1
#
_cell.length_a   1.000
_cell.length_b   1.000
_cell.length_c   1.000
_cell.angle_alpha   90.00
_cell.angle_beta   90.00
_cell.angle_gamma   90.00
#
_symmetry.space_group_name_H-M   'P 1'
#
loop_
_entity.id
_entity.type
_entity.pdbx_description
1 polymer ?
#
loop_
_entity_poly.entity_id
_entity_poly.type
_entity_poly.pdbx_seq_one_letter_code
_entity_poly.pdbx_strand_id
1 'polypeptide(L)'
;MGHARTYVCLDIIRRVLTNSKNNNNNSNKDVLFVLNITDIDDKILQAAKEQEEEIEEKESSSSQTHTTTTNTTTSLSAPIQLARRFERDFWRDWDALHCLRPHVVTRVTEHVESHIVPFVQNLVEQQRMAYETDDGVYFDVRAYNDRMGTMTKYGKLAPPAVSQDIHLDFNNNNNNNNTTINNTNTNTNTTNNASSNHIKKDPRDFVLWKKRKPDETIFLVESMG
;
A
#
# COMPACT_ATOMS: atom_id res chain seq x y z
N MET A 1 4.28 -18.73 -7.69
CA MET A 1 4.30 -18.57 -9.17
C MET A 1 3.61 -17.30 -9.69
N GLY A 2 2.52 -16.81 -9.10
CA GLY A 2 1.82 -15.61 -9.59
C GLY A 2 2.71 -14.36 -9.71
N HIS A 3 3.47 -14.03 -8.67
CA HIS A 3 4.40 -12.88 -8.67
C HIS A 3 5.48 -12.99 -9.75
N ALA A 4 6.12 -14.16 -9.88
CA ALA A 4 7.17 -14.40 -10.88
C ALA A 4 6.68 -14.11 -12.30
N ARG A 5 5.46 -14.55 -12.66
CA ARG A 5 4.86 -14.27 -13.97
C ARG A 5 4.80 -12.77 -14.26
N THR A 6 4.33 -11.98 -13.31
CA THR A 6 4.23 -10.52 -13.47
C THR A 6 5.59 -9.89 -13.75
N TYR A 7 6.62 -10.23 -12.97
CA TYR A 7 7.94 -9.63 -13.12
C TYR A 7 8.68 -10.10 -14.38
N VAL A 8 8.54 -11.37 -14.77
CA VAL A 8 9.06 -11.88 -16.04
C VAL A 8 8.38 -11.18 -17.23
N CYS A 9 7.06 -11.00 -17.19
CA CYS A 9 6.34 -10.26 -18.24
C CYS A 9 6.83 -8.81 -18.36
N LEU A 10 7.02 -8.11 -17.23
CA LEU A 10 7.55 -6.75 -17.22
C LEU A 10 9.00 -6.68 -17.74
N ASP A 11 9.83 -7.68 -17.40
CA ASP A 11 11.20 -7.78 -17.91
C ASP A 11 11.22 -7.98 -19.43
N ILE A 12 10.36 -8.86 -19.97
CA ILE A 12 10.20 -9.04 -21.42
C ILE A 12 9.78 -7.73 -22.08
N ILE A 13 8.78 -7.03 -21.54
CA ILE A 13 8.34 -5.73 -22.08
C ILE A 13 9.50 -4.74 -22.06
N ARG A 14 10.23 -4.63 -20.95
CA ARG A 14 11.40 -3.74 -20.84
C ARG A 14 12.46 -4.08 -21.89
N ARG A 15 12.77 -5.36 -22.10
CA ARG A 15 13.73 -5.82 -23.10
C ARG A 15 13.28 -5.50 -24.52
N VAL A 16 12.02 -5.75 -24.85
CA VAL A 16 11.45 -5.40 -26.17
C VAL A 16 11.49 -3.90 -26.41
N LEU A 17 11.06 -3.10 -25.43
CA LEU A 17 11.11 -1.64 -25.53
C LEU A 17 12.53 -1.12 -25.62
N THR A 18 13.50 -1.74 -24.93
CA THR A 18 14.91 -1.37 -24.99
C THR A 18 15.55 -1.76 -26.33
N ASN A 19 15.27 -2.95 -26.84
CA ASN A 19 15.85 -3.45 -28.09
C ASN A 19 15.21 -2.82 -29.34
N SER A 20 13.92 -2.47 -29.30
CA SER A 20 13.23 -1.76 -30.40
C SER A 20 13.88 -0.41 -30.72
N LYS A 21 14.57 0.21 -29.75
CA LYS A 21 15.34 1.45 -29.90
C LYS A 21 16.57 1.29 -30.79
N ASN A 22 17.26 0.15 -30.67
CA ASN A 22 18.52 -0.08 -31.39
C ASN A 22 18.33 -0.19 -32.92
N ASN A 23 17.09 -0.31 -33.40
CA ASN A 23 16.77 -0.47 -34.81
C ASN A 23 16.22 0.80 -35.48
N ASN A 24 15.93 1.87 -34.75
CA ASN A 24 15.33 3.10 -35.29
C ASN A 24 16.14 4.34 -34.89
N ASN A 25 16.84 4.93 -35.88
CA ASN A 25 17.72 6.11 -35.74
C ASN A 25 17.02 7.43 -35.36
N ASN A 26 15.79 7.42 -34.82
CA ASN A 26 15.09 8.65 -34.48
C ASN A 26 14.31 8.53 -33.16
N SER A 27 14.76 9.33 -32.19
CA SER A 27 14.27 9.52 -30.81
C SER A 27 14.78 8.53 -29.75
N ASN A 28 15.85 8.95 -29.07
CA ASN A 28 16.42 8.30 -27.88
C ASN A 28 15.46 8.46 -26.68
N LYS A 29 14.76 7.40 -26.29
CA LYS A 29 14.01 7.38 -25.02
C LYS A 29 14.55 6.27 -24.13
N ASP A 30 15.27 6.61 -23.07
CA ASP A 30 15.69 5.64 -22.07
C ASP A 30 14.48 5.05 -21.34
N VAL A 31 14.46 3.72 -21.17
CA VAL A 31 13.37 3.05 -20.46
C VAL A 31 13.76 3.06 -18.99
N LEU A 32 13.19 3.98 -18.23
CA LEU A 32 13.35 4.01 -16.79
C LEU A 32 12.35 3.03 -16.16
N PHE A 33 12.89 1.96 -15.58
CA PHE A 33 12.11 1.01 -14.79
C PHE A 33 12.28 1.29 -13.29
N VAL A 34 11.18 1.66 -12.64
CA VAL A 34 11.07 1.94 -11.20
C VAL A 34 10.19 0.87 -10.57
N LEU A 35 10.62 0.32 -9.43
CA LEU A 35 9.88 -0.68 -8.68
C LEU A 35 9.77 -0.25 -7.22
N ASN A 36 8.57 -0.29 -6.64
CA ASN A 36 8.39 -0.05 -5.22
C ASN A 36 8.53 -1.34 -4.40
N ILE A 37 8.97 -1.20 -3.15
CA ILE A 37 8.93 -2.23 -2.11
C ILE A 37 8.03 -1.71 -1.00
N THR A 38 6.94 -2.43 -0.73
CA THR A 38 6.05 -2.16 0.40
C THR A 38 6.63 -2.83 1.63
N ASP A 39 7.45 -2.10 2.39
CA ASP A 39 8.13 -2.59 3.60
C ASP A 39 7.46 -2.16 4.92
N ILE A 40 6.25 -1.60 4.82
CA ILE A 40 5.33 -1.38 5.93
C ILE A 40 3.89 -1.65 5.46
N ASP A 41 3.21 -2.57 6.14
CA ASP A 41 1.83 -3.01 5.86
C ASP A 41 1.30 -3.79 7.07
N ASP A 42 -0.01 -3.76 7.31
CA ASP A 42 -0.66 -4.50 8.43
C ASP A 42 -0.22 -5.98 8.47
N LYS A 43 -0.04 -6.63 7.31
CA LYS A 43 0.41 -8.03 7.22
C LYS A 43 1.85 -8.23 7.70
N ILE A 44 2.71 -7.22 7.49
CA ILE A 44 4.11 -7.26 7.96
C ILE A 44 4.13 -7.06 9.48
N LEU A 45 3.31 -6.13 10.01
CA LEU A 45 3.19 -5.92 11.45
C LEU A 45 2.70 -7.20 12.15
N GLN A 46 1.63 -7.80 11.63
CA GLN A 46 1.06 -9.03 12.19
C GLN A 46 2.05 -10.19 12.13
N ALA A 47 2.72 -10.40 10.99
CA ALA A 47 3.70 -11.46 10.85
C ALA A 47 4.93 -11.27 11.77
N ALA A 48 5.36 -10.02 12.01
CA ALA A 48 6.45 -9.75 12.93
C ALA A 48 6.07 -10.10 14.37
N LYS A 49 4.85 -9.74 14.79
CA LYS A 49 4.32 -10.08 16.13
C LYS A 49 4.20 -11.60 16.32
N GLU A 50 3.66 -12.31 15.34
CA GLU A 50 3.55 -13.77 15.37
C GLU A 50 4.92 -14.44 15.50
N GLN A 51 5.96 -13.92 14.82
CA GLN A 51 7.31 -14.46 14.94
C GLN A 51 7.95 -14.21 16.31
N GLU A 52 7.65 -13.08 16.97
CA GLU A 52 8.13 -12.81 18.33
C GLU A 52 7.47 -13.76 19.34
N GLU A 53 6.13 -13.90 19.27
CA GLU A 53 5.37 -14.81 20.14
C GLU A 53 5.86 -16.27 20.02
N GLU A 54 6.15 -16.73 18.79
CA GLU A 54 6.72 -18.07 18.57
C GLU A 54 8.11 -18.27 19.18
N ILE A 55 8.94 -17.22 19.24
CA ILE A 55 10.29 -17.29 19.82
C ILE A 55 10.17 -17.39 21.35
N GLU A 56 9.32 -16.56 21.95
CA GLU A 56 9.07 -16.56 23.40
C GLU A 56 8.49 -17.90 23.90
N GLU A 57 7.60 -18.53 23.13
CA GLU A 57 7.04 -19.84 23.46
C GLU A 57 8.10 -20.96 23.42
N LYS A 58 9.03 -20.90 22.45
CA LYS A 58 10.13 -21.87 22.30
C LYS A 58 11.21 -21.69 23.37
N GLU A 59 11.52 -20.46 23.77
CA GLU A 59 12.47 -20.16 24.85
C GLU A 59 11.90 -20.53 26.23
N SER A 60 10.61 -20.32 26.45
CA SER A 60 9.92 -20.73 27.69
C SER A 60 9.86 -22.26 27.85
N SER A 61 9.88 -22.99 26.74
CA SER A 61 9.83 -24.45 26.69
C SER A 61 11.20 -25.13 26.68
N SER A 62 12.29 -24.38 26.47
CA SER A 62 13.66 -24.90 26.47
C SER A 62 14.50 -24.18 27.52
N SER A 63 14.73 -24.81 28.66
CA SER A 63 15.69 -24.32 29.66
C SER A 63 17.12 -24.38 29.11
N GLN A 64 17.50 -23.41 28.29
CA GLN A 64 18.90 -23.18 27.93
C GLN A 64 19.14 -21.68 27.72
N THR A 65 19.95 -21.13 28.62
CA THR A 65 20.44 -19.76 28.62
C THR A 65 21.27 -19.48 27.36
N HIS A 66 20.69 -18.77 26.40
CA HIS A 66 21.47 -18.01 25.44
C HIS A 66 21.41 -16.52 25.78
N THR A 67 22.53 -16.02 26.29
CA THR A 67 22.83 -14.60 26.40
C THR A 67 22.91 -14.02 24.99
N THR A 68 21.84 -13.38 24.52
CA THR A 68 21.88 -12.61 23.27
C THR A 68 22.63 -11.32 23.52
N THR A 69 23.91 -11.33 23.11
CA THR A 69 24.77 -10.16 23.02
C THR A 69 24.11 -9.09 22.16
N THR A 70 23.58 -8.05 22.79
CA THR A 70 23.07 -6.84 22.13
C THR A 70 24.25 -6.03 21.59
N ASN A 71 24.70 -6.38 20.38
CA ASN A 71 25.65 -5.55 19.65
C ASN A 71 24.92 -4.31 19.12
N THR A 72 25.39 -3.17 19.60
CA THR A 72 24.89 -1.82 19.40
C THR A 72 25.18 -1.36 17.97
N THR A 73 24.29 -1.65 17.03
CA THR A 73 24.30 -1.05 15.69
C THR A 73 22.85 -0.81 15.26
N THR A 74 22.37 0.43 15.39
CA THR A 74 21.08 0.96 14.87
C THR A 74 19.98 -0.10 14.73
N SER A 75 19.38 -0.54 15.85
CA SER A 75 18.42 -1.64 15.87
C SER A 75 17.12 -1.24 15.14
N LEU A 76 16.99 -1.64 13.88
CA LEU A 76 15.72 -1.57 13.14
C LEU A 76 14.62 -2.28 13.95
N SER A 77 13.38 -1.79 13.91
CA SER A 77 12.25 -2.50 14.54
C SER A 77 12.03 -3.87 13.89
N ALA A 78 11.49 -4.83 14.65
CA ALA A 78 11.27 -6.20 14.16
C ALA A 78 10.48 -6.27 12.84
N PRO A 79 9.43 -5.47 12.61
CA PRO A 79 8.74 -5.45 11.31
C PRO A 79 9.62 -5.02 10.14
N ILE A 80 10.49 -4.02 10.34
CA ILE A 80 11.41 -3.56 9.28
C ILE A 80 12.47 -4.64 9.02
N GLN A 81 12.98 -5.30 10.07
CA GLN A 81 13.91 -6.42 9.89
C GLN A 81 13.28 -7.56 9.10
N LEU A 82 12.02 -7.89 9.40
CA LEU A 82 11.27 -8.91 8.67
C LEU A 82 11.09 -8.53 7.20
N ALA A 83 10.68 -7.29 6.93
CA ALA A 83 10.55 -6.77 5.58
C ALA A 83 11.87 -6.84 4.80
N ARG A 84 12.99 -6.46 5.42
CA ARG A 84 14.33 -6.51 4.80
C ARG A 84 14.78 -7.95 4.51
N ARG A 85 14.45 -8.90 5.38
CA ARG A 85 14.71 -10.33 5.13
C ARG A 85 13.96 -10.82 3.90
N PHE A 86 12.65 -10.56 3.81
CA PHE A 86 11.85 -10.98 2.65
C PHE A 86 12.21 -10.22 1.37
N GLU A 87 12.60 -8.95 1.49
CA GLU A 87 13.12 -8.19 0.36
C GLU A 87 14.39 -8.83 -0.22
N ARG A 88 15.32 -9.30 0.63
CA ARG A 88 16.51 -10.04 0.18
C ARG A 88 16.14 -11.32 -0.55
N ASP A 89 15.18 -12.09 -0.02
CA ASP A 89 14.74 -13.33 -0.63
C ASP A 89 14.03 -13.07 -1.97
N PHE A 90 13.20 -12.04 -2.04
CA PHE A 90 12.60 -11.55 -3.29
C PHE A 90 13.65 -11.24 -4.36
N TRP A 91 14.74 -10.56 -3.97
CA TRP A 91 15.82 -10.22 -4.88
C TRP A 91 16.63 -11.44 -5.35
N ARG A 92 16.82 -12.44 -4.48
CA ARG A 92 17.44 -13.70 -4.87
C ARG A 92 16.60 -14.42 -5.92
N ASP A 93 15.29 -14.46 -5.75
CA ASP A 93 14.38 -15.09 -6.69
C ASP A 93 14.31 -14.30 -8.02
N TRP A 94 14.34 -12.97 -7.95
CA TRP A 94 14.41 -12.09 -9.12
C TRP A 94 15.64 -12.40 -9.99
N ASP A 95 16.81 -12.54 -9.35
CA ASP A 95 18.05 -12.86 -10.06
C ASP A 95 18.02 -14.28 -10.63
N ALA A 96 17.46 -15.24 -9.90
CA ALA A 96 17.32 -16.61 -10.38
C ALA A 96 16.41 -16.71 -11.63
N LEU A 97 15.48 -15.77 -11.80
CA LEU A 97 14.65 -15.64 -13.00
C LEU A 97 15.34 -14.90 -14.15
N HIS A 98 16.59 -14.45 -13.97
CA HIS A 98 17.37 -13.65 -14.92
C HIS A 98 16.66 -12.35 -15.37
N CYS A 99 15.79 -11.80 -14.52
CA CYS A 99 15.16 -10.51 -14.78
C CYS A 99 16.17 -9.37 -14.57
N LEU A 100 16.15 -8.34 -15.42
CA LEU A 100 16.99 -7.16 -15.25
C LEU A 100 16.55 -6.38 -14.00
N ARG A 101 17.49 -6.04 -13.12
CA ARG A 101 17.21 -5.21 -11.93
C ARG A 101 16.60 -3.86 -12.33
N PRO A 102 15.61 -3.33 -11.57
CA PRO A 102 15.11 -1.97 -11.79
C PRO A 102 16.21 -0.93 -11.59
N HIS A 103 16.05 0.23 -12.20
CA HIS A 103 17.01 1.32 -12.08
C HIS A 103 16.82 2.08 -10.77
N VAL A 104 15.58 2.13 -10.28
CA VAL A 104 15.23 2.76 -9.01
C VAL A 104 14.35 1.79 -8.24
N VAL A 105 14.71 1.58 -6.98
CA VAL A 105 13.89 0.87 -6.00
C VAL A 105 13.42 1.90 -4.98
N THR A 106 12.11 2.01 -4.77
CA THR A 106 11.53 2.95 -3.81
C THR A 106 10.89 2.19 -2.66
N ARG A 107 11.40 2.38 -1.44
CA ARG A 107 10.83 1.75 -0.24
C ARG A 107 9.85 2.69 0.43
N VAL A 108 8.72 2.18 0.89
CA VAL A 108 7.71 3.05 1.53
C VAL A 108 8.33 3.77 2.73
N THR A 109 9.08 3.06 3.58
CA THR A 109 9.74 3.66 4.76
C THR A 109 10.67 4.83 4.43
N GLU A 110 11.28 4.84 3.23
CA GLU A 110 12.22 5.90 2.79
C GLU A 110 11.50 7.15 2.27
N HIS A 111 10.20 7.04 1.95
CA HIS A 111 9.43 8.11 1.30
C HIS A 111 8.27 8.65 2.15
N VAL A 112 8.06 8.12 3.36
CA VAL A 112 6.98 8.56 4.25
C VAL A 112 7.06 10.06 4.52
N GLU A 113 8.15 10.52 5.15
CA GLU A 113 8.34 11.93 5.52
C GLU A 113 8.46 12.85 4.30
N SER A 114 9.24 12.42 3.32
CA SER A 114 9.66 13.29 2.22
C SER A 114 8.59 13.48 1.13
N HIS A 115 7.69 12.51 0.95
CA HIS A 115 6.73 12.52 -0.16
C HIS A 115 5.29 12.23 0.29
N ILE A 116 5.07 11.16 1.07
CA ILE A 116 3.71 10.72 1.43
C ILE A 116 3.05 11.75 2.34
N VAL A 117 3.73 12.20 3.40
CA VAL A 117 3.16 13.16 4.35
C VAL A 117 2.79 14.48 3.66
N PRO A 118 3.71 15.16 2.92
CA PRO A 118 3.39 16.38 2.20
C PRO A 118 2.27 16.21 1.17
N PHE A 119 2.20 15.05 0.51
CA PHE A 119 1.15 14.76 -0.45
C PHE A 119 -0.23 14.68 0.20
N VAL A 120 -0.33 13.98 1.33
CA VAL A 120 -1.59 13.88 2.09
C VAL A 120 -2.00 15.24 2.66
N GLN A 121 -1.06 16.01 3.22
CA GLN A 121 -1.32 17.38 3.68
C GLN A 121 -1.87 18.26 2.54
N ASN A 122 -1.27 18.20 1.35
CA ASN A 122 -1.76 18.92 0.18
C ASN A 122 -3.19 18.52 -0.21
N LEU A 123 -3.53 17.21 -0.12
CA LEU A 123 -4.87 16.72 -0.40
C LEU A 123 -5.93 17.27 0.57
N VAL A 124 -5.57 17.38 1.85
CA VAL A 124 -6.46 17.90 2.91
C VAL A 124 -6.62 19.41 2.77
N GLU A 125 -5.51 20.14 2.78
CA GLU A 125 -5.50 21.60 2.93
C GLU A 125 -5.79 22.34 1.63
N GLN A 126 -5.07 21.99 0.57
CA GLN A 126 -5.06 22.77 -0.68
C GLN A 126 -6.12 22.27 -1.65
N GLN A 127 -6.30 20.95 -1.70
CA GLN A 127 -7.17 20.32 -2.69
C GLN A 127 -8.58 20.04 -2.20
N ARG A 128 -8.76 19.95 -0.88
CA ARG A 128 -10.02 19.59 -0.22
C ARG A 128 -10.62 18.28 -0.76
N MET A 129 -9.75 17.32 -1.09
CA MET A 129 -10.11 15.95 -1.56
C MET A 129 -9.78 14.88 -0.52
N ALA A 130 -9.44 15.30 0.70
CA ALA A 130 -9.25 14.42 1.83
C ALA A 130 -9.82 15.09 3.09
N TYR A 131 -10.15 14.29 4.08
CA TYR A 131 -10.65 14.77 5.38
C TYR A 131 -10.08 13.93 6.52
N GLU A 132 -9.91 14.58 7.66
CA GLU A 132 -9.46 13.94 8.88
C GLU A 132 -10.64 13.37 9.67
N THR A 133 -10.35 12.27 10.35
CA THR A 133 -11.19 11.56 11.30
C THR A 133 -10.35 11.22 12.53
N ASP A 134 -10.95 10.66 13.56
CA ASP A 134 -10.29 10.24 14.78
C ASP A 134 -9.35 9.04 14.61
N ASP A 135 -9.52 8.22 13.57
CA ASP A 135 -8.63 7.09 13.23
C ASP A 135 -7.69 7.35 12.03
N GLY A 136 -7.83 8.47 11.33
CA GLY A 136 -6.95 8.73 10.19
C GLY A 136 -7.39 9.85 9.26
N VAL A 137 -6.75 9.89 8.09
CA VAL A 137 -7.10 10.75 6.96
C VAL A 137 -7.64 9.88 5.84
N TYR A 138 -8.81 10.26 5.32
CA TYR A 138 -9.52 9.53 4.26
C TYR A 138 -9.57 10.37 2.98
N PHE A 139 -9.47 9.70 1.83
CA PHE A 139 -9.71 10.31 0.52
C PHE A 139 -11.21 10.44 0.27
N ASP A 140 -11.66 11.64 -0.06
CA ASP A 140 -13.06 11.96 -0.33
C ASP A 140 -13.36 11.74 -1.82
N VAL A 141 -13.94 10.58 -2.12
CA VAL A 141 -14.17 10.17 -3.52
C VAL A 141 -15.18 11.08 -4.21
N ARG A 142 -16.17 11.61 -3.46
CA ARG A 142 -17.15 12.55 -3.99
C ARG A 142 -16.50 13.88 -4.33
N ALA A 143 -15.73 14.45 -3.41
CA ALA A 143 -15.01 15.71 -3.65
C ALA A 143 -14.06 15.61 -4.85
N TYR A 144 -13.38 14.46 -5.02
CA TYR A 144 -12.58 14.19 -6.21
C TYR A 144 -13.40 14.24 -7.51
N ASN A 145 -14.54 13.53 -7.55
CA ASN A 145 -15.41 13.51 -8.73
C ASN A 145 -15.98 14.88 -9.07
N ASP A 146 -16.45 15.62 -8.05
CA ASP A 146 -17.03 16.95 -8.23
C ASP A 146 -15.98 17.93 -8.77
N ARG A 147 -14.72 17.82 -8.29
CA ARG A 147 -13.62 18.69 -8.69
C ARG A 147 -13.05 18.36 -10.07
N MET A 148 -12.91 17.08 -10.41
CA MET A 148 -12.34 16.64 -11.69
C MET A 148 -13.34 16.69 -12.85
N GLY A 149 -14.63 16.84 -12.54
CA GLY A 149 -15.69 17.03 -13.52
C GLY A 149 -15.79 15.88 -14.52
N THR A 150 -16.00 16.22 -15.79
CA THR A 150 -16.16 15.24 -16.88
C THR A 150 -14.84 14.63 -17.36
N MET A 151 -13.70 15.22 -16.99
CA MET A 151 -12.39 14.87 -17.54
C MET A 151 -11.85 13.56 -16.96
N THR A 152 -12.08 13.32 -15.66
CA THR A 152 -11.71 12.07 -14.99
C THR A 152 -12.67 11.75 -13.86
N LYS A 153 -13.33 10.59 -13.93
CA LYS A 153 -14.17 10.08 -12.84
C LYS A 153 -13.45 8.97 -12.08
N TYR A 154 -13.75 8.87 -10.79
CA TYR A 154 -13.39 7.74 -9.96
C TYR A 154 -13.97 6.45 -10.58
N GLY A 155 -13.15 5.40 -10.64
CA GLY A 155 -13.51 4.14 -11.28
C GLY A 155 -13.21 4.04 -12.78
N LYS A 156 -12.69 5.08 -13.44
CA LYS A 156 -12.40 5.05 -14.89
C LYS A 156 -11.40 3.97 -15.35
N LEU A 157 -10.55 3.48 -14.45
CA LEU A 157 -9.57 2.42 -14.71
C LEU A 157 -10.10 1.02 -14.34
N ALA A 158 -11.27 0.95 -13.69
CA ALA A 158 -11.88 -0.32 -13.38
C ALA A 158 -12.34 -0.99 -14.70
N PRO A 159 -12.33 -2.33 -14.77
CA PRO A 159 -12.92 -3.04 -15.90
C PRO A 159 -14.36 -2.57 -16.16
N PRO A 160 -14.83 -2.55 -17.42
CA PRO A 160 -16.17 -2.07 -17.76
C PRO A 160 -17.30 -2.66 -16.91
N ALA A 161 -17.18 -3.94 -16.55
CA ALA A 161 -18.13 -4.65 -15.70
C ALA A 161 -18.26 -4.07 -14.28
N VAL A 162 -17.23 -3.38 -13.77
CA VAL A 162 -17.18 -2.78 -12.43
C VAL A 162 -17.38 -1.27 -12.51
N SER A 163 -16.90 -0.62 -13.58
CA SER A 163 -17.01 0.84 -13.73
C SER A 163 -18.46 1.31 -13.84
N GLN A 164 -19.35 0.50 -14.44
CA GLN A 164 -20.76 0.86 -14.60
C GLN A 164 -21.45 0.97 -13.24
N ASP A 165 -21.21 0.02 -12.33
CA ASP A 165 -21.78 0.03 -10.98
C ASP A 165 -21.27 1.24 -10.18
N ILE A 166 -19.96 1.52 -10.26
CA ILE A 166 -19.35 2.69 -9.61
C ILE A 166 -20.02 3.99 -10.03
N HIS A 167 -20.35 4.15 -11.32
CA HIS A 167 -20.96 5.38 -11.86
C HIS A 167 -22.44 5.53 -11.52
N LEU A 168 -23.21 4.45 -11.49
CA LEU A 168 -24.64 4.48 -11.14
C LEU A 168 -24.85 4.94 -9.69
N ASP A 169 -23.94 4.53 -8.79
CA ASP A 169 -23.98 4.87 -7.36
C ASP A 169 -23.68 6.36 -7.06
N PHE A 170 -23.00 7.07 -7.95
CA PHE A 170 -22.81 8.53 -7.79
C PHE A 170 -24.08 9.33 -8.15
N ASN A 171 -24.92 8.82 -9.06
CA ASN A 171 -26.11 9.54 -9.52
C ASN A 171 -27.34 9.34 -8.62
N ASN A 172 -27.45 8.19 -7.95
CA ASN A 172 -28.64 7.84 -7.15
C ASN A 172 -28.73 8.53 -5.79
N ASN A 173 -27.68 9.19 -5.30
CA ASN A 173 -27.68 9.83 -3.97
C ASN A 173 -28.24 11.25 -3.93
N ASN A 174 -28.76 11.78 -5.05
CA ASN A 174 -29.44 13.09 -5.05
C ASN A 174 -30.92 13.02 -4.63
N ASN A 175 -31.50 11.83 -4.40
CA ASN A 175 -32.87 11.70 -3.91
C ASN A 175 -33.00 10.66 -2.78
N ASN A 176 -33.25 11.18 -1.59
CA ASN A 176 -33.96 10.59 -0.44
C ASN A 176 -33.28 9.52 0.45
N ASN A 177 -33.06 9.95 1.70
CA ASN A 177 -33.24 9.26 2.97
C ASN A 177 -33.74 7.80 2.94
N ASN A 178 -32.96 6.96 3.65
CA ASN A 178 -33.35 5.72 4.31
C ASN A 178 -33.86 4.59 3.39
N THR A 179 -32.95 3.75 2.89
CA THR A 179 -33.31 2.38 2.50
C THR A 179 -32.16 1.43 2.80
N THR A 180 -32.46 0.48 3.71
CA THR A 180 -31.70 -0.72 4.03
C THR A 180 -31.08 -1.36 2.80
N ILE A 181 -29.75 -1.36 2.73
CA ILE A 181 -29.01 -2.08 1.69
C ILE A 181 -28.97 -3.54 2.12
N ASN A 182 -29.84 -4.34 1.51
CA ASN A 182 -29.75 -5.78 1.56
C ASN A 182 -28.54 -6.24 0.75
N ASN A 183 -27.72 -7.03 1.44
CA ASN A 183 -26.56 -7.77 0.97
C ASN A 183 -26.81 -8.49 -0.36
N THR A 184 -25.99 -8.20 -1.37
CA THR A 184 -25.70 -9.15 -2.46
C THR A 184 -24.21 -9.12 -2.79
N ASN A 185 -23.51 -10.14 -2.29
CA ASN A 185 -22.31 -10.78 -2.80
C ASN A 185 -21.29 -9.90 -3.53
N THR A 186 -20.35 -9.34 -2.75
CA THR A 186 -18.94 -9.39 -3.14
C THR A 186 -18.14 -9.96 -1.95
N ASN A 187 -17.45 -11.08 -2.18
CA ASN A 187 -16.45 -11.60 -1.26
C ASN A 187 -15.29 -10.61 -1.20
N THR A 188 -15.39 -9.62 -0.34
CA THR A 188 -14.22 -9.03 0.30
C THR A 188 -14.17 -9.62 1.70
N ASN A 189 -13.07 -10.30 2.02
CA ASN A 189 -12.73 -10.66 3.38
C ASN A 189 -12.52 -9.37 4.18
N THR A 190 -13.63 -8.74 4.56
CA THR A 190 -13.67 -7.80 5.67
C THR A 190 -13.73 -8.69 6.90
N THR A 191 -12.56 -9.02 7.44
CA THR A 191 -12.47 -9.54 8.80
C THR A 191 -13.17 -8.53 9.70
N ASN A 192 -14.33 -8.92 10.21
CA ASN A 192 -15.05 -8.21 11.25
C ASN A 192 -14.17 -8.13 12.50
N ASN A 193 -13.33 -7.11 12.58
CA ASN A 193 -12.89 -6.58 13.87
C ASN A 193 -13.75 -5.37 14.16
N ALA A 194 -14.75 -5.60 15.01
CA ALA A 194 -15.45 -4.53 15.71
C ALA A 194 -14.41 -3.70 16.47
N SER A 195 -14.40 -2.39 16.24
CA SER A 195 -14.15 -1.32 17.24
C SER A 195 -13.85 0.01 16.55
N SER A 196 -14.91 0.72 16.15
CA SER A 196 -15.04 2.19 16.19
C SER A 196 -16.21 2.65 15.31
N ASN A 197 -17.04 3.56 15.84
CA ASN A 197 -18.13 4.19 15.10
C ASN A 197 -17.59 5.29 14.16
N HIS A 198 -16.58 5.01 13.33
CA HIS A 198 -16.09 5.99 12.35
C HIS A 198 -16.96 5.91 11.09
N ILE A 199 -17.82 6.90 10.91
CA ILE A 199 -18.72 6.96 9.75
C ILE A 199 -17.96 7.69 8.64
N LYS A 200 -17.40 6.92 7.70
CA LYS A 200 -16.94 7.47 6.42
C LYS A 200 -18.07 8.28 5.78
N LYS A 201 -17.75 9.42 5.17
CA LYS A 201 -18.75 10.23 4.44
C LYS A 201 -19.37 9.42 3.31
N ASP A 202 -18.56 8.63 2.62
CA ASP A 202 -18.97 7.68 1.61
C ASP A 202 -18.33 6.31 1.87
N PRO A 203 -19.05 5.18 1.71
CA PRO A 203 -18.48 3.84 1.90
C PRO A 203 -17.27 3.55 0.99
N ARG A 204 -17.14 4.26 -0.14
CA ARG A 204 -16.04 4.12 -1.10
C ARG A 204 -14.78 4.90 -0.70
N ASP A 205 -14.87 5.77 0.30
CA ASP A 205 -13.71 6.50 0.81
C ASP A 205 -12.67 5.51 1.36
N PHE A 206 -11.40 5.76 1.06
CA PHE A 206 -10.29 4.91 1.45
C PHE A 206 -9.24 5.68 2.25
N VAL A 207 -8.51 4.96 3.10
CA VAL A 207 -7.54 5.55 4.01
C VAL A 207 -6.31 6.03 3.23
N LEU A 208 -5.89 7.26 3.50
CA LEU A 208 -4.61 7.84 3.07
C LEU A 208 -3.55 7.76 4.17
N TRP A 209 -3.98 7.92 5.42
CA TRP A 209 -3.13 7.87 6.60
C TRP A 209 -3.89 7.25 7.76
N LYS A 210 -3.33 6.22 8.42
CA LYS A 210 -3.91 5.68 9.66
C LYS A 210 -3.24 6.35 10.86
N LYS A 211 -4.03 6.79 11.84
CA LYS A 211 -3.50 7.19 13.13
C LYS A 211 -2.95 5.96 13.84
N ARG A 212 -1.88 6.19 14.59
CA ARG A 212 -1.18 5.17 15.35
C ARG A 212 -2.12 4.52 16.38
N LYS A 213 -2.05 3.20 16.49
CA LYS A 213 -2.61 2.50 17.65
C LYS A 213 -1.60 2.47 18.80
N PRO A 214 -2.04 2.55 20.07
CA PRO A 214 -1.14 2.60 21.22
C PRO A 214 -0.14 1.44 21.33
N ASP A 215 -0.47 0.29 20.74
CA ASP A 215 0.28 -0.97 20.75
C ASP A 215 1.27 -1.11 19.58
N GLU A 216 1.27 -0.21 18.60
CA GLU A 216 2.17 -0.27 17.45
C GLU A 216 3.54 0.38 17.76
N THR A 217 4.62 -0.38 17.52
CA THR A 217 6.02 -0.04 17.83
C THR A 217 6.81 0.57 16.67
N ILE A 218 6.22 0.69 15.46
CA ILE A 218 6.94 1.26 14.30
C ILE A 218 6.86 2.79 14.33
N PHE A 219 8.01 3.44 14.38
CA PHE A 219 8.16 4.88 14.17
C PHE A 219 8.60 5.14 12.73
N LEU A 220 7.79 5.88 11.99
CA LEU A 220 8.24 6.56 10.76
C LEU A 220 8.00 8.07 10.81
N VAL A 221 6.99 8.58 11.54
CA VAL A 221 6.77 10.03 11.78
C VAL A 221 5.96 10.24 13.07
N GLU A 222 6.33 11.21 13.91
CA GLU A 222 5.54 11.66 15.08
C GLU A 222 4.35 12.53 14.65
N SER A 223 3.32 11.90 14.07
CA SER A 223 2.06 12.54 13.63
C SER A 223 2.18 13.66 12.58
N MET A 224 1.11 13.87 11.81
CA MET A 224 0.96 15.10 11.06
C MET A 224 0.51 16.17 12.06
N GLY A 225 1.39 17.13 12.35
CA GLY A 225 1.10 18.26 13.23
C GLY A 225 0.08 19.23 12.67
#